data_AF-A0A183U657-F1
#
_entry.id   AF-A0A183U657-F1
#
_cell.length_a   1.000
_cell.length_b   1.000
_cell.length_c   1.000
_cell.angle_alpha   90.00
_cell.angle_beta   90.00
_cell.angle_gamma   90.00
#
_symmetry.space_group_name_H-M   'P 1'
#
loop_
_entity.id
_entity.type
_entity.pdbx_description
1 polymer ?
#
loop_
_entity_poly.entity_id
_entity_poly.type
_entity_poly.pdbx_seq_one_letter_code
_entity_poly.pdbx_strand_id
1 'polypeptide(L)'
;MRSAVEEMMVAIAEGMRKVIEQMMATMAEEMRKILVATIRDVVGSLVSELVVTLTHSLDSTLKSNSERLQTVESDTSSDAEEQQRRRSAVFIGVAELSDLPHLRYERDMESVAEILVELNVDGVLVDVYRMGAFNPTKHRPIKVVFNNSHDLYKYFASVTC
;
A
#
# COMPACT_ATOMS: atom_id res chain seq x y z
N MET A 1 41.89 83.03 12.64
CA MET A 1 42.56 82.09 11.71
C MET A 1 43.10 80.96 12.57
N ARG A 2 42.64 79.71 12.38
CA ARG A 2 43.28 78.55 13.02
C ARG A 2 44.68 78.38 12.42
N SER A 3 45.64 77.93 13.23
CA SER A 3 46.97 77.63 12.74
C SER A 3 46.95 76.34 11.92
N ALA A 4 47.70 76.27 10.81
CA ALA A 4 47.80 75.08 9.96
C ALA A 4 48.17 73.80 10.74
N VAL A 5 48.87 73.98 11.88
CA VAL A 5 49.25 72.88 12.78
C VAL A 5 48.04 72.29 13.52
N GLU A 6 47.06 73.10 13.92
CA GLU A 6 45.85 72.63 14.61
C GLU A 6 44.93 71.86 13.65
N GLU A 7 44.79 72.32 12.41
CA GLU A 7 44.00 71.61 11.39
C GLU A 7 44.60 70.25 11.04
N MET A 8 45.94 70.17 11.00
CA MET A 8 46.65 68.90 10.79
C MET A 8 46.44 67.93 11.96
N MET A 9 46.45 68.39 13.21
CA MET A 9 46.16 67.54 14.37
C MET A 9 44.72 67.00 14.36
N VAL A 10 43.74 67.84 14.00
CA VAL A 10 42.33 67.43 13.91
C VAL A 10 42.14 66.37 12.81
N ALA A 11 42.79 66.56 11.65
CA ALA A 11 42.73 65.59 10.55
C ALA A 11 43.33 64.22 10.93
N ILE A 12 44.43 64.20 11.70
CA ILE A 12 45.05 62.96 12.19
C ILE A 12 44.12 62.24 13.19
N ALA A 13 43.54 62.98 14.14
CA ALA A 13 42.62 62.42 15.13
C ALA A 13 41.36 61.82 14.47
N GLU A 14 40.83 62.48 13.45
CA GLU A 14 39.68 61.97 12.70
C GLU A 14 40.04 60.76 11.84
N GLY A 15 41.24 60.74 11.25
CA GLY A 15 41.78 59.55 10.59
C GLY A 15 41.87 58.35 11.53
N MET A 16 42.36 58.56 12.75
CA MET A 16 42.44 57.51 13.77
C MET A 16 41.06 57.02 14.22
N ARG A 17 40.09 57.92 14.42
CA ARG A 17 38.70 57.56 14.73
C ARG A 17 38.12 56.64 13.67
N LYS A 18 38.28 57.02 12.39
CA LYS A 18 37.75 56.25 11.25
C LYS A 18 38.37 54.86 11.13
N VAL A 19 39.68 54.73 11.42
CA VAL A 19 40.36 53.43 11.47
C VAL A 19 39.78 52.54 12.56
N ILE A 20 39.52 53.09 13.75
CA ILE A 20 38.93 52.34 14.87
C ILE A 20 37.50 51.90 14.53
N GLU A 21 36.68 52.78 13.95
CA GLU A 21 35.32 52.45 13.50
C GLU A 21 35.32 51.34 12.45
N GLN A 22 36.22 51.42 11.47
CA GLN A 22 36.34 50.39 10.43
C GLN A 22 36.80 49.04 11.00
N MET A 23 37.73 49.05 11.98
CA MET A 23 38.17 47.83 12.66
C MET A 23 37.03 47.19 13.46
N MET A 24 36.22 48.00 14.17
CA MET A 24 35.05 47.50 14.90
C MET A 24 33.99 46.92 13.96
N ALA A 25 33.72 47.57 12.83
CA ALA A 25 32.78 47.07 11.82
C ALA A 25 33.25 45.74 11.21
N THR A 26 34.55 45.61 10.93
CA THR A 26 35.14 44.37 10.40
C THR A 26 35.04 43.24 11.42
N MET A 27 35.37 43.51 12.69
CA MET A 27 35.27 42.52 13.76
C MET A 27 33.82 42.06 13.99
N ALA A 28 32.86 42.97 13.95
CA ALA A 28 31.44 42.64 14.06
C ALA A 28 30.96 41.75 12.91
N GLU A 29 31.43 41.99 11.68
CA GLU A 29 31.09 41.15 10.53
C GLU A 29 31.70 39.74 10.64
N GLU A 30 32.96 39.61 11.07
CA GLU A 30 33.58 38.31 11.28
C GLU A 30 32.91 37.53 12.42
N MET A 31 32.53 38.20 13.51
CA MET A 31 31.74 37.58 14.59
C MET A 31 30.38 37.10 14.09
N ARG A 32 29.71 37.87 13.21
CA ARG A 32 28.45 37.47 12.58
C ARG A 32 28.64 36.21 11.73
N LYS A 33 29.69 36.16 10.92
CA LYS A 33 30.00 34.98 10.08
C LYS A 33 30.22 33.72 10.93
N ILE A 34 30.99 33.84 12.01
CA ILE A 34 31.23 32.72 12.93
C ILE A 34 29.92 32.25 13.55
N LEU A 35 29.09 33.18 14.05
CA LEU A 35 27.80 32.83 14.65
C LEU A 35 26.87 32.11 13.66
N VAL A 36 26.77 32.60 12.43
CA VAL A 36 25.94 31.98 11.38
C VAL A 36 26.47 30.59 11.01
N ALA A 37 27.79 30.42 10.93
CA ALA A 37 28.40 29.12 10.65
C ALA A 37 28.08 28.09 11.75
N THR A 38 28.23 28.49 13.03
CA THR A 38 27.90 27.62 14.17
C THR A 38 26.41 27.26 14.22
N ILE A 39 25.52 28.24 13.98
CA ILE A 39 24.08 27.96 13.93
C ILE A 39 23.76 26.96 12.81
N ARG A 40 24.35 27.15 11.62
CA ARG A 40 24.13 26.25 10.49
C ARG A 40 24.59 24.83 10.79
N ASP A 41 25.74 24.68 11.44
CA ASP A 41 26.31 23.38 11.80
C ASP A 41 25.43 22.64 12.83
N VAL A 42 25.03 23.34 13.90
CA VAL A 42 24.16 22.77 14.94
C VAL A 42 22.79 22.38 14.38
N VAL A 43 22.17 23.27 13.60
CA VAL A 43 20.87 22.98 12.97
C VAL A 43 21.01 21.82 11.98
N GLY A 44 22.08 21.78 11.19
CA GLY A 44 22.35 20.69 10.24
C GLY A 44 22.47 19.33 10.91
N SER A 45 23.20 19.25 12.02
CA SER A 45 23.35 18.01 12.80
C SER A 45 22.03 17.57 13.42
N LEU A 46 21.29 18.49 14.07
CA LEU A 46 20.01 18.17 14.69
C LEU A 46 18.96 17.68 13.67
N VAL A 47 18.88 18.34 12.51
CA VAL A 47 17.96 17.92 11.44
C VAL A 47 18.35 16.53 10.93
N SER A 48 19.64 16.27 10.72
CA SER A 48 20.11 14.97 10.24
C SER A 48 19.79 13.85 11.23
N GLU A 49 20.03 14.06 12.52
CA GLU A 49 19.74 13.09 13.59
C GLU A 49 18.23 12.80 13.70
N LEU A 50 17.39 13.83 13.63
CA LEU A 50 15.93 13.67 13.64
C LEU A 50 15.45 12.89 12.43
N VAL A 51 15.95 13.19 11.23
CA VAL A 51 15.57 12.48 9.99
C VAL A 51 15.93 11.00 10.08
N VAL A 52 17.14 10.66 10.56
CA VAL A 52 17.57 9.27 10.72
C VAL A 52 16.68 8.52 11.71
N THR A 53 16.44 9.12 12.88
CA THR A 53 15.62 8.52 13.94
C THR A 53 14.18 8.27 13.47
N LEU A 54 13.59 9.26 12.81
CA LEU A 54 12.23 9.14 12.26
C LEU A 54 12.17 8.08 11.16
N THR A 55 13.17 8.03 10.27
CA THR A 55 13.22 7.05 9.19
C THR A 55 13.24 5.62 9.74
N HIS A 56 14.09 5.35 10.73
CA HIS A 56 14.14 4.02 11.36
C HIS A 56 12.86 3.65 12.10
N SER A 57 12.25 4.61 12.80
CA SER A 57 10.99 4.37 13.52
C SER A 57 9.83 4.06 12.57
N LEU A 58 9.74 4.81 11.47
CA LEU A 58 8.72 4.62 10.44
C LEU A 58 8.93 3.29 9.71
N ASP A 59 10.15 2.95 9.31
CA ASP A 59 10.47 1.69 8.64
C ASP A 59 10.08 0.47 9.48
N SER A 60 10.45 0.48 10.77
CA SER A 60 10.07 -0.56 11.73
C SER A 60 8.55 -0.69 11.89
N THR A 61 7.85 0.44 12.00
CA THR A 61 6.38 0.45 12.15
C THR A 61 5.69 -0.09 10.89
N LEU A 62 6.14 0.35 9.70
CA LEU A 62 5.61 -0.11 8.43
C LEU A 62 5.85 -1.60 8.23
N LYS A 63 7.06 -2.09 8.54
CA LYS A 63 7.40 -3.51 8.46
C LYS A 63 6.54 -4.36 9.39
N SER A 64 6.41 -3.96 10.65
CA SER A 64 5.58 -4.67 11.63
C SER A 64 4.11 -4.74 11.19
N ASN A 65 3.57 -3.64 10.67
CA ASN A 65 2.20 -3.61 10.16
C ASN A 65 2.02 -4.50 8.92
N SER A 66 3.00 -4.52 8.02
CA SER A 66 2.98 -5.40 6.84
C SER A 66 2.99 -6.88 7.24
N GLU A 67 3.84 -7.28 8.19
CA GLU A 67 3.91 -8.66 8.67
C GLU A 67 2.58 -9.09 9.30
N ARG A 68 1.99 -8.24 10.16
CA ARG A 68 0.69 -8.50 10.78
C ARG A 68 -0.44 -8.64 9.75
N LEU A 69 -0.45 -7.81 8.71
CA LEU A 69 -1.45 -7.89 7.64
C LEU A 69 -1.32 -9.20 6.86
N GLN A 70 -0.08 -9.59 6.52
CA GLN A 70 0.18 -10.87 5.83
C GLN A 70 -0.28 -12.08 6.63
N THR A 71 -0.07 -12.09 7.95
CA THR A 71 -0.53 -13.20 8.81
C THR A 71 -2.06 -13.28 8.85
N VAL A 72 -2.76 -12.14 8.90
CA VAL A 72 -4.23 -12.12 8.92
C VAL A 72 -4.79 -12.59 7.57
N GLU A 73 -4.20 -12.20 6.45
CA GLU A 73 -4.62 -12.62 5.11
C GLU A 73 -4.38 -14.12 4.87
N SER A 74 -3.27 -14.71 5.36
CA SER A 74 -3.02 -16.15 5.17
C SER A 74 -3.98 -17.02 5.97
N ASP A 75 -4.22 -16.66 7.23
CA ASP A 75 -4.97 -17.52 8.15
C ASP A 75 -6.47 -17.46 7.87
N THR A 76 -6.98 -16.30 7.43
CA THR A 76 -8.41 -16.14 7.07
C THR A 76 -8.74 -16.61 5.67
N SER A 77 -7.84 -16.43 4.68
CA SER A 77 -8.10 -16.91 3.32
C SER A 77 -8.03 -18.43 3.21
N SER A 78 -7.12 -19.08 3.94
CA SER A 78 -6.98 -20.54 3.90
C SER A 78 -8.21 -21.27 4.46
N ASP A 79 -8.78 -20.80 5.57
CA ASP A 79 -10.01 -21.40 6.14
C ASP A 79 -11.23 -21.16 5.23
N ALA A 80 -11.39 -19.94 4.70
CA ALA A 80 -12.50 -19.62 3.81
C ALA A 80 -12.45 -20.41 2.48
N GLU A 81 -11.27 -20.53 1.87
CA GLU A 81 -11.07 -21.29 0.63
C GLU A 81 -11.30 -22.79 0.86
N GLU A 82 -10.77 -23.35 1.96
CA GLU A 82 -10.96 -24.75 2.32
C GLU A 82 -12.44 -25.06 2.63
N GLN A 83 -13.13 -24.16 3.32
CA GLN A 83 -14.58 -24.29 3.56
C GLN A 83 -15.38 -24.27 2.26
N GLN A 84 -15.05 -23.39 1.31
CA GLN A 84 -15.66 -23.40 -0.01
C GLN A 84 -15.35 -24.69 -0.77
N ARG A 85 -14.11 -25.17 -0.73
CA ARG A 85 -13.68 -26.40 -1.40
C ARG A 85 -14.49 -27.62 -0.92
N ARG A 86 -14.68 -27.76 0.39
CA ARG A 86 -15.40 -28.89 1.02
C ARG A 86 -16.88 -28.98 0.67
N ARG A 87 -17.49 -27.87 0.23
CA ARG A 87 -18.90 -27.79 -0.17
C ARG A 87 -19.07 -27.47 -1.65
N SER A 88 -18.05 -27.74 -2.48
CA SER A 88 -18.12 -27.49 -3.92
C SER A 88 -18.01 -28.76 -4.75
N ALA A 89 -18.73 -28.79 -5.87
CA ALA A 89 -18.60 -29.79 -6.93
C ALA A 89 -18.08 -29.14 -8.20
N VAL A 90 -17.48 -29.95 -9.07
CA VAL A 90 -17.07 -29.53 -10.41
C VAL A 90 -17.85 -30.33 -11.44
N PHE A 91 -18.62 -29.63 -12.27
CA PHE A 91 -19.36 -30.18 -13.39
C PHE A 91 -18.53 -30.01 -14.66
N ILE A 92 -18.36 -31.10 -15.40
CA ILE A 92 -17.56 -31.14 -16.63
C ILE A 92 -18.50 -31.47 -17.79
N GLY A 93 -18.21 -30.93 -18.98
CA GLY A 93 -18.99 -31.22 -20.18
C GLY A 93 -20.24 -30.36 -20.36
N VAL A 94 -20.52 -29.42 -19.45
CA VAL A 94 -21.60 -28.45 -19.62
C VAL A 94 -21.25 -27.53 -20.79
N ALA A 95 -22.16 -27.43 -21.77
CA ALA A 95 -21.96 -26.65 -22.99
C ALA A 95 -21.60 -25.19 -22.67
N GLU A 96 -20.61 -24.63 -23.37
CA GLU A 96 -20.30 -23.19 -23.23
C GLU A 96 -21.14 -22.41 -24.21
N LEU A 97 -21.61 -21.24 -23.76
CA LEU A 97 -22.40 -20.34 -24.59
C LEU A 97 -21.62 -19.08 -24.87
N SER A 98 -21.72 -18.64 -26.12
CA SER A 98 -21.04 -17.44 -26.61
C SER A 98 -21.83 -16.15 -26.33
N ASP A 99 -22.74 -16.19 -25.35
CA ASP A 99 -23.60 -15.06 -24.99
C ASP A 99 -22.85 -13.98 -24.18
N LEU A 100 -23.52 -12.86 -23.95
CA LEU A 100 -23.04 -11.78 -23.07
C LEU A 100 -22.75 -12.31 -21.65
N PRO A 101 -21.80 -11.72 -20.91
CA PRO A 101 -21.39 -12.19 -19.58
C PRO A 101 -22.51 -12.50 -18.60
N HIS A 102 -23.52 -11.63 -18.49
CA HIS A 102 -24.64 -11.81 -17.56
C HIS A 102 -25.56 -12.97 -17.96
N LEU A 103 -25.84 -13.11 -19.25
CA LEU A 103 -26.67 -14.21 -19.79
C LEU A 103 -25.99 -15.57 -19.63
N ARG A 104 -24.65 -15.61 -19.67
CA ARG A 104 -23.90 -16.85 -19.44
C ARG A 104 -24.05 -17.35 -18.01
N TYR A 105 -24.02 -16.46 -17.03
CA TYR A 105 -24.19 -16.83 -15.62
C TYR A 105 -25.59 -17.38 -15.35
N GLU A 106 -26.63 -16.70 -15.83
CA GLU A 106 -28.02 -17.16 -15.68
C GLU A 106 -28.20 -18.55 -16.31
N ARG A 107 -27.64 -18.77 -17.50
CA ARG A 107 -27.78 -20.08 -18.13
C ARG A 107 -26.95 -21.19 -17.50
N ASP A 108 -25.77 -20.87 -16.97
CA ASP A 108 -24.98 -21.82 -16.19
C ASP A 108 -25.73 -22.22 -14.91
N MET A 109 -26.38 -21.26 -14.24
CA MET A 109 -27.26 -21.51 -13.09
C MET A 109 -28.46 -22.39 -13.47
N GLU A 110 -29.15 -22.10 -14.57
CA GLU A 110 -30.27 -22.90 -15.08
C GLU A 110 -29.83 -24.33 -15.40
N SER A 111 -28.72 -24.49 -16.13
CA SER A 111 -28.19 -25.80 -16.52
C SER A 111 -27.83 -26.65 -15.29
N VAL A 112 -27.23 -26.04 -14.26
CA VAL A 112 -26.93 -26.72 -13.01
C VAL A 112 -28.22 -27.09 -12.26
N ALA A 113 -29.21 -26.18 -12.23
CA ALA A 113 -30.50 -26.45 -11.59
C ALA A 113 -31.23 -27.62 -12.26
N GLU A 114 -31.23 -27.69 -13.60
CA GLU A 114 -31.80 -28.81 -14.35
C GLU A 114 -31.14 -30.14 -13.99
N ILE A 115 -29.81 -30.18 -13.91
CA ILE A 115 -29.06 -31.39 -13.52
C ILE A 115 -29.43 -31.81 -12.09
N LEU A 116 -29.53 -30.85 -11.15
CA LEU A 116 -29.88 -31.17 -9.76
C LEU A 116 -31.32 -31.67 -9.63
N VAL A 117 -32.25 -31.12 -10.42
CA VAL A 117 -33.64 -31.61 -10.50
C VAL A 117 -33.69 -33.02 -11.06
N GLU A 118 -32.94 -33.31 -12.14
CA GLU A 118 -32.87 -34.65 -12.74
C GLU A 118 -32.32 -35.69 -11.74
N LEU A 119 -31.34 -35.29 -10.94
CA LEU A 119 -30.75 -36.13 -9.89
C LEU A 119 -31.60 -36.18 -8.59
N ASN A 120 -32.73 -35.46 -8.54
CA ASN A 120 -33.59 -35.31 -7.36
C ASN A 120 -32.80 -34.86 -6.11
N VAL A 121 -31.90 -33.89 -6.31
CA VAL A 121 -31.05 -33.32 -5.26
C VAL A 121 -31.59 -31.95 -4.87
N ASP A 122 -32.24 -31.88 -3.72
CA ASP A 122 -32.61 -30.61 -3.10
C ASP A 122 -31.40 -30.01 -2.37
N GLY A 123 -30.92 -28.86 -2.85
CA GLY A 123 -29.82 -28.12 -2.26
C GLY A 123 -29.83 -26.65 -2.64
N VAL A 124 -29.39 -25.78 -1.72
CA VAL A 124 -29.25 -24.34 -1.98
C VAL A 124 -27.84 -24.07 -2.51
N LEU A 125 -27.76 -23.47 -3.69
CA LEU A 125 -26.50 -23.02 -4.28
C LEU A 125 -26.13 -21.64 -3.75
N VAL A 126 -24.87 -21.46 -3.37
CA VAL A 126 -24.29 -20.17 -2.97
C VAL A 126 -23.73 -19.45 -4.19
N ASP A 127 -23.05 -20.19 -5.05
CA ASP A 127 -22.40 -19.62 -6.22
C ASP A 127 -22.14 -20.67 -7.31
N VAL A 128 -22.10 -20.22 -8.56
CA VAL A 128 -21.85 -21.03 -9.75
C VAL A 128 -20.99 -20.22 -10.72
N TYR A 129 -19.81 -20.74 -11.07
CA TYR A 129 -18.93 -20.06 -12.00
C TYR A 129 -18.05 -21.02 -12.80
N ARG A 130 -17.68 -20.61 -14.01
CA ARG A 130 -16.74 -21.34 -14.86
C ARG A 130 -15.31 -21.17 -14.37
N MET A 131 -14.58 -22.27 -14.26
CA MET A 131 -13.16 -22.26 -13.89
C MET A 131 -12.27 -21.99 -15.12
N GLY A 132 -11.29 -21.11 -14.96
CA GLY A 132 -10.33 -20.76 -16.01
C GLY A 132 -10.78 -19.63 -16.94
N ALA A 133 -9.89 -19.17 -17.81
CA ALA A 133 -10.14 -18.05 -18.73
C ALA A 133 -11.12 -18.43 -19.85
N PHE A 134 -12.07 -17.54 -20.17
CA PHE A 134 -13.09 -17.78 -21.21
C PHE A 134 -12.46 -18.25 -22.53
N ASN A 135 -12.97 -19.36 -23.04
CA ASN A 135 -12.52 -19.92 -24.31
C ASN A 135 -13.71 -20.61 -25.01
N PRO A 136 -14.24 -20.03 -26.10
CA PRO A 136 -15.41 -20.57 -26.78
C PRO A 136 -15.17 -21.93 -27.46
N THR A 137 -13.91 -22.35 -27.64
CA THR A 137 -13.59 -23.64 -28.25
C THR A 137 -13.43 -24.77 -27.21
N LYS A 138 -13.58 -24.47 -25.92
CA LYS A 138 -13.41 -25.45 -24.84
C LYS A 138 -14.57 -25.36 -23.87
N HIS A 139 -15.09 -26.50 -23.45
CA HIS A 139 -16.07 -26.56 -22.38
C HIS A 139 -15.35 -26.44 -21.04
N ARG A 140 -15.27 -25.24 -20.47
CA ARG A 140 -14.67 -25.06 -19.14
C ARG A 140 -15.53 -25.76 -18.08
N PRO A 141 -14.90 -26.39 -17.08
CA PRO A 141 -15.64 -26.91 -15.94
C PRO A 141 -16.38 -25.80 -15.21
N ILE A 142 -17.57 -26.11 -14.70
CA ILE A 142 -18.32 -25.24 -13.79
C ILE A 142 -18.02 -25.69 -12.36
N LYS A 143 -17.60 -24.76 -11.52
CA LYS A 143 -17.57 -24.96 -10.06
C LYS A 143 -18.88 -24.47 -9.47
N VAL A 144 -19.52 -25.36 -8.72
CA VAL A 144 -20.78 -25.11 -8.02
C VAL A 144 -20.50 -25.18 -6.53
N VAL A 145 -20.88 -24.15 -5.79
CA VAL A 145 -20.69 -24.07 -4.34
C VAL A 145 -22.06 -24.24 -3.67
N PHE A 146 -22.20 -25.28 -2.87
CA PHE A 146 -23.40 -25.55 -2.08
C PHE A 146 -23.35 -24.75 -0.78
N ASN A 147 -24.53 -24.49 -0.21
CA ASN A 147 -24.64 -23.81 1.08
C ASN A 147 -23.98 -24.61 2.21
N ASN A 148 -24.15 -25.93 2.19
CA ASN A 148 -23.55 -26.85 3.16
C ASN A 148 -22.98 -28.10 2.45
N SER A 149 -22.10 -28.82 3.12
CA SER A 149 -21.52 -30.07 2.59
C SER A 149 -22.52 -31.22 2.51
N HIS A 150 -23.61 -31.18 3.29
CA HIS A 150 -24.65 -32.21 3.29
C HIS A 150 -25.39 -32.27 1.93
N ASP A 151 -25.67 -31.13 1.33
CA ASP A 151 -26.30 -31.04 0.00
C ASP A 151 -25.36 -31.59 -1.09
N LEU A 152 -24.05 -31.32 -0.98
CA LEU A 152 -23.03 -31.93 -1.83
C LEU A 152 -22.98 -33.45 -1.67
N TYR A 153 -23.13 -33.99 -0.46
CA TYR A 153 -23.15 -35.44 -0.24
C TYR A 153 -24.37 -36.10 -0.88
N LYS A 154 -25.55 -35.47 -0.83
CA LYS A 154 -26.74 -35.96 -1.56
C LYS A 154 -26.47 -36.03 -3.06
N TYR A 155 -25.84 -34.99 -3.62
CA TYR A 155 -25.42 -34.98 -5.01
C TYR A 155 -24.50 -36.17 -5.33
N PHE A 156 -23.42 -36.37 -4.57
CA PHE A 156 -22.53 -37.51 -4.84
C PHE A 156 -23.24 -38.86 -4.71
N ALA A 157 -24.09 -39.02 -3.70
CA ALA A 157 -24.88 -40.23 -3.53
C ALA A 157 -25.79 -40.53 -4.74
N SER A 158 -26.33 -39.50 -5.39
CA SER A 158 -27.19 -39.66 -6.58
C SER A 158 -26.42 -40.05 -7.85
N VAL A 159 -25.14 -39.69 -7.96
CA VAL A 159 -24.33 -39.91 -9.19
C VAL A 159 -23.50 -41.18 -9.12
N THR A 160 -23.24 -41.72 -7.92
CA THR A 160 -22.44 -42.95 -7.74
C THR A 160 -23.24 -44.25 -7.62
N CYS A 161 -24.58 -44.19 -7.70
CA CYS A 161 -25.46 -45.36 -7.60
C CYS A 161 -25.88 -45.92 -8.96
#